data_AF-A0A2P4PMJ9-F1
#
_entry.id   AF-A0A2P4PMJ9-F1
#
_cell.length_a   1.000
_cell.length_b   1.000
_cell.length_c   1.000
_cell.angle_alpha   90.00
_cell.angle_beta   90.00
_cell.angle_gamma   90.00
#
_symmetry.space_group_name_H-M   'P 1'
#
loop_
_entity.id
_entity.type
_entity.pdbx_description
1 polymer ?
#
loop_
_entity_poly.entity_id
_entity_poly.type
_entity_poly.pdbx_seq_one_letter_code
_entity_poly.pdbx_strand_id
1 'polypeptide(L)' 'MKIDYYYYFFSHLANVGDAKTLVIHPASTIHQQLTDEEQLSARVNKEMLRVSIGYEHIDDIKEDFTIAFEKIKEIN' A
#
# COMPACT_ATOMS: atom_id res chain seq x y z
N MET A 1 6.75 -8.94 10.09
CA MET A 1 5.28 -8.91 10.00
C MET A 1 4.91 -9.36 8.59
N LYS A 2 4.58 -10.64 8.41
CA LYS A 2 4.18 -11.22 7.12
C LYS A 2 2.69 -10.99 6.93
N ILE A 3 2.32 -10.07 6.03
CA ILE A 3 0.95 -9.90 5.58
C ILE A 3 0.91 -10.50 4.16
N ASP A 4 0.87 -11.82 4.09
CA ASP A 4 0.82 -12.59 2.84
C ASP A 4 -0.56 -13.23 2.63
N TYR A 5 -1.64 -12.57 3.07
CA TYR A 5 -2.98 -13.14 2.95
C TYR A 5 -4.03 -12.08 2.58
N TYR A 6 -4.69 -12.34 1.45
CA TYR A 6 -5.97 -11.79 0.99
C TYR A 6 -6.01 -10.51 0.16
N TYR A 7 -5.30 -10.48 -0.98
CA TYR A 7 -5.69 -9.64 -2.11
C TYR A 7 -5.50 -10.38 -3.43
N TYR A 8 -6.55 -10.47 -4.24
CA TYR A 8 -6.53 -11.23 -5.49
C TYR A 8 -5.67 -10.54 -6.58
N PHE A 9 -5.34 -9.23 -6.43
CA PHE A 9 -4.50 -8.50 -7.38
C PHE A 9 -3.35 -7.65 -6.82
N PHE A 10 -3.32 -7.25 -5.55
CA PHE A 10 -2.22 -6.41 -5.04
C PHE A 10 -0.99 -7.25 -4.71
N SER A 11 0.17 -6.83 -5.23
CA SER A 11 1.47 -7.39 -4.86
C SER A 11 2.26 -6.39 -4.00
N HIS A 12 2.96 -6.90 -2.98
CA HIS A 12 3.85 -6.09 -2.14
C HIS A 12 5.23 -5.97 -2.80
N LEU A 13 5.28 -5.29 -3.94
CA LEU A 13 6.51 -5.05 -4.71
C LEU A 13 6.79 -3.55 -4.82
N ALA A 14 8.06 -3.19 -4.70
CA ALA A 14 8.53 -1.82 -4.88
C ALA A 14 8.70 -1.49 -6.37
N ASN A 15 7.59 -1.26 -7.07
CA ASN A 15 7.58 -0.85 -8.48
C ASN A 15 6.74 0.44 -8.69
N VAL A 16 6.87 1.07 -9.86
CA VAL A 16 6.04 2.19 -10.35
C VAL A 16 5.69 1.88 -11.81
N GLY A 17 4.42 2.04 -12.20
CA GLY A 17 3.97 1.83 -13.59
C GLY A 17 3.75 0.36 -13.99
N ASP A 18 3.37 -0.48 -13.02
CA ASP A 18 2.99 -1.88 -13.28
C ASP A 18 1.59 -1.96 -13.91
N ALA A 19 1.27 -3.08 -14.58
CA ALA A 19 -0.06 -3.32 -15.12
C ALA A 19 -1.10 -3.49 -13.99
N LYS A 20 -0.64 -3.87 -12.79
CA LYS A 20 -1.45 -4.03 -11.59
C LYS A 20 -1.30 -2.87 -10.63
N THR A 21 -2.35 -2.56 -9.89
CA THR A 21 -2.34 -1.61 -8.79
C THR A 21 -1.49 -2.15 -7.65
N LEU A 22 -0.63 -1.29 -7.08
CA LEU A 22 0.30 -1.62 -6.01
C LEU A 22 0.09 -0.69 -4.83
N VAL A 23 0.06 -1.25 -3.62
CA VAL A 23 -0.02 -0.50 -2.37
C VAL A 23 1.18 -0.87 -1.51
N ILE A 24 1.96 0.13 -1.09
CA ILE A 24 3.11 -0.06 -0.20
C ILE A 24 3.02 0.88 1.00
N HIS A 25 3.68 0.50 2.09
CA HIS A 25 3.94 1.35 3.24
C HIS A 25 5.39 1.87 3.14
N PRO A 26 5.63 3.11 2.67
CA PRO A 26 6.99 3.54 2.27
C PRO A 26 8.00 3.49 3.42
N ALA A 27 7.58 3.83 4.65
CA ALA A 27 8.45 3.83 5.83
C ALA A 27 9.02 2.44 6.17
N SER A 28 8.26 1.36 5.98
CA SER A 28 8.74 -0.01 6.23
C SER A 28 9.20 -0.75 4.97
N THR A 29 9.28 -0.07 3.82
CA THR A 29 9.65 -0.70 2.55
C THR A 29 10.79 0.07 1.89
N ILE A 30 10.48 1.03 1.02
CA ILE A 30 11.45 1.73 0.18
C ILE A 30 12.27 2.81 0.92
N HIS A 31 11.85 3.20 2.12
CA HIS A 31 12.57 4.13 3.00
C HIS A 31 13.03 3.48 4.31
N GLN A 32 12.92 2.16 4.46
CA GLN A 32 13.25 1.45 5.72
C GLN A 32 14.70 1.63 6.20
N GLN A 33 15.60 1.99 5.28
CA GLN A 33 17.01 2.27 5.53
C GLN A 33 17.27 3.63 6.20
N LEU A 34 16.29 4.54 6.16
CA LEU A 34 16.40 5.86 6.76
C LEU A 34 15.97 5.83 8.22
N THR A 35 16.53 6.72 9.04
CA THR A 35 16.04 6.98 10.39
C THR A 35 14.65 7.63 10.36
N ASP A 36 13.91 7.55 11.47
CA ASP A 36 12.57 8.17 11.59
C ASP A 36 12.59 9.67 11.26
N GLU A 37 13.64 10.39 11.67
CA GLU A 37 13.82 11.82 11.40
C GLU A 37 14.07 12.10 9.91
N GLU A 38 14.92 11.28 9.27
CA GLU A 38 15.18 11.38 7.83
C GLU A 38 13.94 11.04 7.01
N GLN A 39 13.17 10.00 7.38
CA GLN A 39 11.89 9.67 6.76
C GLN A 39 10.92 10.84 6.84
N LEU A 40 10.76 11.44 8.02
CA LEU A 40 9.88 12.58 8.21
C LEU A 40 10.34 13.79 7.37
N SER A 41 11.65 14.05 7.30
CA SER A 41 12.22 15.11 6.47
C SER A 41 11.97 14.91 4.97
N ALA A 42 11.93 13.64 4.52
CA ALA A 42 11.58 13.22 3.17
C ALA A 42 10.05 13.18 2.94
N ARG A 43 9.25 13.67 3.90
CA ARG A 43 7.78 13.67 3.89
C ARG A 43 7.16 12.28 3.89
N VAL A 44 7.85 11.30 4.48
CA VAL A 44 7.36 9.93 4.70
C VAL A 44 6.95 9.80 6.17
N ASN A 45 5.65 9.70 6.44
CA ASN A 45 5.14 9.41 7.79
C ASN A 45 4.88 7.90 7.97
N LYS A 46 4.73 7.44 9.23
CA LYS A 46 4.56 6.02 9.58
C LYS A 46 3.16 5.48 9.28
N GLU A 47 2.23 6.36 8.94
CA GLU A 47 0.86 6.03 8.60
C GLU A 47 0.64 6.04 7.07
N MET A 48 1.68 6.38 6.30
CA MET A 48 1.58 6.64 4.88
C MET A 48 1.39 5.33 4.11
N LEU A 49 0.34 5.28 3.31
CA LEU A 49 0.22 4.31 2.23
C LEU A 49 0.46 5.03 0.89
N ARG A 50 1.32 4.45 0.04
CA ARG A 50 1.52 4.88 -1.34
C ARG A 50 0.81 3.92 -2.27
N VAL A 51 -0.09 4.44 -3.08
CA VAL A 51 -0.82 3.69 -4.10
C VAL A 51 -0.29 4.05 -5.49
N SER A 52 0.18 3.06 -6.24
CA SER A 52 0.47 3.18 -7.67
C SER A 52 -0.65 2.48 -8.43
N ILE A 53 -1.48 3.26 -9.12
CA ILE A 53 -2.64 2.74 -9.87
C ILE A 53 -2.18 2.03 -11.14
N GLY A 54 -2.66 0.82 -11.35
CA GLY A 54 -2.44 0.02 -12.55
C GLY A 54 -3.48 0.31 -13.64
N TYR A 55 -3.66 -0.63 -14.57
CA TYR A 55 -4.58 -0.49 -15.71
C TYR A 55 -5.85 -1.35 -15.56
N GLU A 56 -6.17 -1.80 -14.33
CA GLU A 56 -7.39 -2.55 -14.06
C GLU A 56 -8.65 -1.71 -14.28
N HIS A 57 -9.81 -2.40 -14.35
CA HIS A 57 -11.08 -1.69 -14.42
C HIS A 57 -11.30 -0.89 -13.14
N ILE A 58 -11.79 0.35 -13.29
CA ILE A 58 -11.91 1.28 -12.17
C ILE A 58 -12.85 0.77 -11.07
N ASP A 59 -13.88 0.00 -11.43
CA ASP A 59 -14.83 -0.55 -10.47
C ASP A 59 -14.20 -1.66 -9.63
N ASP A 60 -13.32 -2.48 -10.20
CA ASP A 60 -12.57 -3.52 -9.47
C ASP A 60 -11.66 -2.87 -8.43
N ILE A 61 -10.95 -1.80 -8.81
CA ILE A 61 -10.08 -1.04 -7.89
C ILE A 61 -10.90 -0.47 -6.72
N LYS A 62 -12.08 0.09 -7.00
CA LYS A 62 -12.96 0.65 -5.95
C LYS A 62 -13.51 -0.41 -5.02
N GLU A 63 -13.93 -1.55 -5.57
CA GLU A 63 -14.44 -2.68 -4.80
C GLU A 63 -13.36 -3.20 -3.85
N ASP A 64 -12.14 -3.38 -4.35
CA ASP A 64 -11.00 -3.83 -3.56
C ASP A 64 -10.71 -2.89 -2.37
N PHE A 65 -10.69 -1.56 -2.58
CA PHE A 65 -10.53 -0.61 -1.48
C PHE A 65 -11.73 -0.60 -0.52
N THR A 66 -12.95 -0.83 -1.01
CA THR A 66 -14.14 -0.91 -0.17
C THR A 66 -14.03 -2.09 0.80
N ILE A 67 -13.72 -3.29 0.28
CA ILE A 67 -13.49 -4.50 1.08
C ILE A 67 -12.35 -4.28 2.08
N ALA A 68 -11.26 -3.62 1.66
CA ALA A 68 -10.14 -3.28 2.52
C ALA A 68 -10.57 -2.47 3.75
N PHE A 69 -11.33 -1.39 3.53
CA PHE A 69 -11.77 -0.50 4.60
C PHE A 69 -12.85 -1.13 5.50
N GLU A 70 -13.69 -2.00 4.97
CA GLU A 70 -14.66 -2.76 5.77
C GLU A 70 -13.96 -3.68 6.78
N LYS A 71 -12.93 -4.41 6.35
CA LYS A 71 -12.14 -5.28 7.24
C LYS A 71 -11.48 -4.52 8.39
N ILE A 72 -11.06 -3.27 8.17
CA ILE A 72 -10.49 -2.44 9.25
C ILE A 72 -11.54 -2.14 10.34
N LYS A 73 -12.83 -2.03 9.98
CA LYS A 73 -13.90 -1.76 10.94
C LYS A 73 -14.20 -2.96 11.84
N GLU A 74 -13.93 -4.18 11.37
CA GLU A 74 -14.15 -5.41 12.15
C GLU A 74 -13.05 -5.68 13.20
N ILE A 75 -11.90 -5.01 13.06
CA ILE A 75 -10.74 -5.18 13.95
C ILE A 75 -10.81 -4.23 15.17
N ASN A 76 -11.74 -3.27 15.17
CA ASN A 76 -12.01 -2.34 16.28
C ASN A 76 -13.30 -2.68 17.01
#